data_AF-A0A931VY34-F1
#
_entry.id   AF-A0A931VY34-F1
#
_cell.length_a   1.000
_cell.length_b   1.000
_cell.length_c   1.000
_cell.angle_alpha   90.00
_cell.angle_beta   90.00
_cell.angle_gamma   90.00
#
_symmetry.space_group_name_H-M   'P 1'
#
loop_
_entity.id
_entity.type
_entity.pdbx_description
1 polymer ?
#
loop_
_entity_poly.entity_id
_entity_poly.type
_entity_poly.pdbx_seq_one_letter_code
_entity_poly.pdbx_strand_id
1 'polypeptide(L)'
;MNKWSRRRKRIIVSLIFIGFIILVAIPAYLIFYKPPTCFDNKKNKDETGIDCGGSCQLLCTAESLPLIIKGDPQVLKVKEGVYEVAALVENPNSNAEIYRAKYFIRLYGAQSIAPIKIIESETFVPRGTFAIFEGPFTTPDGRIPLRATIEWQESSLQWKKSNKVVPKLKVSDKVLSKEDSNPRMEAHVENVSLDIISNIDIIALLYNDKGTIFAASKTFIDNLKPGESAPIIFRWPEPFSEKAINIEIITRILPDKSFIR
;
A
#
# COMPACT_ATOMS: atom_id res chain seq x y z
N MET A 1 -76.39 -6.54 26.58
CA MET A 1 -75.37 -5.88 25.71
C MET A 1 -75.06 -6.77 24.52
N ASN A 2 -75.41 -6.35 23.30
CA ASN A 2 -75.27 -7.15 22.08
C ASN A 2 -73.81 -7.59 21.83
N LYS A 3 -73.63 -8.89 21.55
CA LYS A 3 -72.33 -9.57 21.29
C LYS A 3 -71.48 -8.84 20.23
N TRP A 4 -72.16 -8.18 19.30
CA TRP A 4 -71.59 -7.41 18.18
C TRP A 4 -70.91 -6.10 18.59
N SER A 5 -71.46 -5.34 19.55
CA SER A 5 -70.85 -4.06 19.98
C SER A 5 -69.60 -4.27 20.83
N ARG A 6 -69.53 -5.36 21.60
CA ARG A 6 -68.31 -5.77 22.34
C ARG A 6 -67.18 -6.24 21.43
N ARG A 7 -67.49 -6.82 20.25
CA ARG A 7 -66.47 -7.18 19.25
C ARG A 7 -65.89 -5.92 18.59
N ARG A 8 -66.72 -4.97 18.17
CA ARG A 8 -66.27 -3.70 17.57
C ARG A 8 -65.46 -2.84 18.54
N LYS A 9 -65.91 -2.69 19.79
CA LYS A 9 -65.14 -1.95 20.82
C LYS A 9 -63.77 -2.59 21.08
N ARG A 10 -63.67 -3.93 21.12
CA ARG A 10 -62.38 -4.61 21.26
C ARG A 10 -61.45 -4.35 20.07
N ILE A 11 -61.97 -4.42 18.84
CA ILE A 11 -61.18 -4.15 17.63
C ILE A 11 -60.63 -2.70 17.64
N ILE A 12 -61.47 -1.72 17.96
CA ILE A 12 -61.08 -0.31 18.00
C ILE A 12 -60.00 -0.07 19.08
N VAL A 13 -60.19 -0.62 20.28
CA VAL A 13 -59.20 -0.50 21.37
C VAL A 13 -57.88 -1.19 21.00
N SER A 14 -57.92 -2.37 20.36
CA SER A 14 -56.71 -3.05 19.88
C SER A 14 -55.97 -2.24 18.82
N LEU A 15 -56.67 -1.59 17.89
CA LEU A 15 -56.05 -0.74 16.87
C LEU A 15 -55.38 0.50 17.48
N ILE A 16 -56.03 1.16 18.45
CA ILE A 16 -55.45 2.31 19.17
C ILE A 16 -54.20 1.87 19.95
N PHE A 17 -54.26 0.72 20.62
CA PHE A 17 -53.13 0.19 21.38
C PHE A 17 -51.94 -0.18 20.49
N ILE A 18 -52.19 -0.81 19.34
CA ILE A 18 -51.14 -1.09 18.34
C ILE A 18 -50.56 0.22 17.79
N GLY A 19 -51.41 1.20 17.48
CA GLY A 19 -50.97 2.53 17.04
C GLY A 19 -50.07 3.22 18.07
N PHE A 20 -50.42 3.14 19.36
CA PHE A 20 -49.60 3.65 20.46
C PHE A 20 -48.27 2.91 20.60
N ILE A 21 -48.27 1.58 20.51
CA ILE A 21 -47.03 0.78 20.50
C ILE A 21 -46.13 1.21 19.36
N ILE A 22 -46.65 1.35 18.14
CA ILE A 22 -45.87 1.78 16.98
C ILE A 22 -45.31 3.20 17.19
N LEU A 23 -46.12 4.12 17.72
CA LEU A 23 -45.74 5.50 17.97
C LEU A 23 -44.66 5.65 19.06
N VAL A 24 -44.56 4.70 20.00
CA VAL A 24 -43.51 4.69 21.02
C VAL A 24 -42.30 3.85 20.61
N ALA A 25 -42.54 2.66 20.05
CA ALA A 25 -41.50 1.69 19.71
C ALA A 25 -40.63 2.15 18.53
N ILE A 26 -41.20 2.80 17.51
CA ILE A 26 -40.40 3.29 16.37
C ILE A 26 -39.43 4.41 16.82
N PRO A 27 -39.87 5.48 17.51
CA PRO A 27 -38.93 6.49 18.00
C PRO A 27 -37.94 5.93 19.02
N ALA A 28 -38.37 5.05 19.91
CA ALA A 28 -37.46 4.38 20.84
C ALA A 28 -36.39 3.57 20.10
N TYR A 29 -36.79 2.79 19.10
CA TYR A 29 -35.85 2.05 18.26
C TYR A 29 -34.88 3.01 17.55
N LEU A 30 -35.34 4.10 16.97
CA LEU A 30 -34.48 5.08 16.28
C LEU A 30 -33.54 5.84 17.24
N ILE A 31 -33.93 6.08 18.50
CA ILE A 31 -33.11 6.77 19.49
C ILE A 31 -32.07 5.83 20.12
N PHE A 32 -32.43 4.57 20.39
CA PHE A 32 -31.57 3.62 21.10
C PHE A 32 -30.75 2.71 20.19
N TYR A 33 -31.12 2.54 18.92
CA TYR A 33 -30.36 1.75 17.96
C TYR A 33 -29.14 2.53 17.47
N LYS A 34 -27.95 2.10 17.90
CA LYS A 34 -26.67 2.56 17.33
C LYS A 34 -26.14 1.46 16.41
N PRO A 35 -25.91 1.74 15.12
CA PRO A 35 -25.29 0.76 14.25
C PRO A 35 -23.89 0.42 14.78
N PRO A 36 -23.47 -0.86 14.74
CA PRO A 36 -22.12 -1.26 15.11
C PRO A 36 -21.10 -0.54 14.22
N THR A 37 -20.01 -0.05 14.82
CA THR A 37 -18.94 0.65 14.12
C THR A 37 -17.58 0.07 14.50
N CYS A 38 -16.71 -0.06 13.51
CA CYS A 38 -15.32 -0.53 13.61
C CYS A 38 -14.34 0.42 14.34
N PHE A 39 -14.83 1.44 15.02
CA PHE A 39 -13.98 2.51 15.56
C PHE A 39 -14.54 3.05 16.89
N ASP A 40 -15.33 2.25 17.62
CA ASP A 40 -15.95 2.65 18.88
C ASP A 40 -15.28 2.05 20.12
N ASN A 41 -14.11 1.41 19.96
CA ASN A 41 -13.34 0.69 20.96
C ASN A 41 -14.15 -0.40 21.66
N LYS A 42 -15.17 -0.98 20.99
CA LYS A 42 -15.98 -2.06 21.55
C LYS A 42 -16.04 -3.22 20.59
N LYS A 43 -15.80 -4.42 21.11
CA LYS A 43 -16.09 -5.66 20.38
C LYS A 43 -17.60 -5.83 20.25
N ASN A 44 -18.14 -5.61 19.05
CA ASN A 44 -19.56 -5.74 18.78
C ASN A 44 -19.83 -6.71 17.62
N LYS A 45 -21.08 -7.20 17.54
CA LYS A 45 -21.56 -8.08 16.46
C LYS A 45 -20.66 -9.30 16.20
N ASP A 46 -20.01 -9.37 15.02
CA ASP A 46 -19.21 -10.50 14.54
C ASP A 46 -17.71 -10.20 14.50
N GLU A 47 -17.27 -9.10 15.11
CA GLU A 47 -15.85 -8.76 15.26
C GLU A 47 -15.10 -9.85 16.02
N THR A 48 -13.87 -10.16 15.60
CA THR A 48 -13.02 -11.17 16.27
C THR A 48 -12.17 -10.52 17.37
N GLY A 49 -11.81 -9.24 17.20
CA GLY A 49 -11.17 -8.38 18.20
C GLY A 49 -11.97 -7.11 18.51
N ILE A 50 -11.37 -6.15 19.19
CA ILE A 50 -11.96 -4.81 19.38
C ILE A 50 -11.71 -4.04 18.09
N ASP A 51 -12.77 -3.53 17.44
CA ASP A 51 -12.68 -2.71 16.23
C ASP A 51 -11.98 -3.42 15.03
N CYS A 52 -11.96 -4.76 15.01
CA CYS A 52 -11.29 -5.53 13.96
C CYS A 52 -11.88 -6.93 13.75
N GLY A 53 -11.68 -7.46 12.54
CA GLY A 53 -12.10 -8.81 12.16
C GLY A 53 -13.59 -8.92 11.83
N GLY A 54 -14.07 -10.12 11.49
CA GLY A 54 -15.47 -10.33 11.08
C GLY A 54 -15.89 -9.46 9.89
N SER A 55 -17.03 -8.77 10.00
CA SER A 55 -17.52 -7.79 9.02
C SER A 55 -16.75 -6.46 9.00
N CYS A 56 -15.81 -6.26 9.91
CA CYS A 56 -15.01 -5.05 9.95
C CYS A 56 -13.98 -4.98 8.81
N GLN A 57 -13.72 -3.76 8.32
CA GLN A 57 -12.72 -3.50 7.29
C GLN A 57 -11.28 -3.69 7.82
N LEU A 58 -11.04 -3.47 9.11
CA LEU A 58 -9.73 -3.68 9.71
C LEU A 58 -9.51 -5.17 10.01
N LEU A 59 -8.32 -5.68 9.69
CA LEU A 59 -7.86 -6.99 10.15
C LEU A 59 -7.28 -6.85 11.55
N CYS A 60 -7.55 -7.84 12.39
CA CYS A 60 -6.85 -7.95 13.66
C CYS A 60 -5.41 -8.35 13.42
N THR A 61 -4.48 -7.90 14.27
CA THR A 61 -3.05 -8.22 14.17
C THR A 61 -2.78 -9.73 14.18
N ALA A 62 -3.61 -10.50 14.89
CA ALA A 62 -3.49 -11.96 14.92
C ALA A 62 -3.90 -12.66 13.60
N GLU A 63 -4.61 -11.96 12.73
CA GLU A 63 -5.08 -12.47 11.43
C GLU A 63 -4.16 -12.02 10.28
N SER A 64 -3.19 -11.15 10.53
CA SER A 64 -2.26 -10.66 9.50
C SER A 64 -0.88 -11.30 9.61
N LEU A 65 -0.27 -11.52 8.45
CA LEU A 65 1.10 -11.98 8.31
C LEU A 65 2.06 -10.78 8.21
N PRO A 66 3.29 -10.87 8.75
CA PRO A 66 4.26 -9.79 8.67
C PRO A 66 4.72 -9.54 7.23
N LEU A 67 5.19 -8.32 6.97
CA LEU A 67 5.83 -7.96 5.70
C LEU A 67 7.20 -8.61 5.59
N ILE A 68 7.54 -9.11 4.40
CA ILE A 68 8.78 -9.84 4.15
C ILE A 68 9.70 -8.97 3.29
N ILE A 69 10.88 -8.61 3.80
CA ILE A 69 11.91 -7.93 3.00
C ILE A 69 12.65 -9.01 2.19
N LYS A 70 12.62 -8.90 0.86
CA LYS A 70 13.26 -9.84 -0.07
C LYS A 70 14.72 -9.45 -0.26
N GLY A 71 15.59 -10.07 0.53
CA GLY A 71 17.04 -9.79 0.53
C GLY A 71 17.40 -8.51 1.27
N ASP A 72 18.65 -8.10 1.15
CA ASP A 72 19.14 -6.89 1.82
C ASP A 72 18.79 -5.62 1.04
N PRO A 73 18.27 -4.56 1.70
CA PRO A 73 18.15 -3.23 1.11
C PRO A 73 19.49 -2.74 0.57
N GLN A 74 19.52 -2.29 -0.68
CA GLN A 74 20.74 -1.87 -1.36
C GLN A 74 20.89 -0.36 -1.33
N VAL A 75 22.06 0.11 -0.90
CA VAL A 75 22.47 1.51 -1.00
C VAL A 75 23.16 1.69 -2.35
N LEU A 76 22.61 2.57 -3.18
CA LEU A 76 23.07 2.77 -4.54
C LEU A 76 23.69 4.17 -4.65
N LYS A 77 24.90 4.25 -5.20
CA LYS A 77 25.55 5.52 -5.48
C LYS A 77 25.03 6.05 -6.80
N VAL A 78 24.38 7.21 -6.77
CA VAL A 78 23.88 7.88 -7.99
C VAL A 78 24.98 8.71 -8.62
N LYS A 79 25.69 9.48 -7.79
CA LYS A 79 26.90 10.23 -8.13
C LYS A 79 27.69 10.53 -6.86
N GLU A 80 28.83 11.19 -6.99
CA GLU A 80 29.65 11.57 -5.82
C GLU A 80 28.82 12.28 -4.73
N GLY A 81 28.81 11.69 -3.52
CA GLY A 81 28.07 12.19 -2.36
C GLY A 81 26.54 12.05 -2.40
N VAL A 82 25.96 11.49 -3.46
CA VAL A 82 24.51 11.34 -3.62
C VAL A 82 24.14 9.87 -3.77
N TYR A 83 23.22 9.43 -2.92
CA TYR A 83 22.82 8.04 -2.80
C TYR A 83 21.30 7.90 -2.86
N GLU A 84 20.87 6.68 -3.11
CA GLU A 84 19.49 6.23 -3.00
C GLU A 84 19.47 4.84 -2.35
N VAL A 85 18.29 4.40 -1.92
CA VAL A 85 18.07 3.05 -1.39
C VAL A 85 16.95 2.40 -2.14
N ALA A 86 17.17 1.16 -2.55
CA ALA A 86 16.15 0.30 -3.13
C ALA A 86 16.01 -0.99 -2.33
N ALA A 87 14.78 -1.44 -2.11
CA ALA A 87 14.49 -2.72 -1.49
C ALA A 87 13.22 -3.34 -2.09
N LEU A 88 13.20 -4.65 -2.19
CA LEU A 88 12.03 -5.40 -2.61
C LEU A 88 11.33 -5.95 -1.36
N VAL A 89 10.00 -5.78 -1.28
CA VAL A 89 9.20 -6.21 -0.13
C VAL A 89 7.98 -6.99 -0.63
N GLU A 90 7.59 -8.02 0.10
CA GLU A 90 6.39 -8.79 -0.16
C GLU A 90 5.39 -8.66 0.98
N ASN A 91 4.16 -8.35 0.60
CA ASN A 91 2.99 -8.51 1.44
C ASN A 91 2.36 -9.89 1.17
N PRO A 92 2.51 -10.87 2.08
CA PRO A 92 1.92 -12.21 1.91
C PRO A 92 0.39 -12.24 2.11
N ASN A 93 -0.22 -11.16 2.59
CA ASN A 93 -1.66 -11.08 2.81
C ASN A 93 -2.39 -10.78 1.49
N SER A 94 -2.95 -11.81 0.85
CA SER A 94 -3.58 -11.72 -0.48
C SER A 94 -4.92 -10.96 -0.52
N ASN A 95 -5.43 -10.54 0.63
CA ASN A 95 -6.71 -9.84 0.79
C ASN A 95 -6.58 -8.62 1.72
N ALA A 96 -5.36 -8.16 1.98
CA ALA A 96 -5.11 -7.05 2.90
C ALA A 96 -4.05 -6.08 2.36
N GLU A 97 -4.25 -4.80 2.64
CA GLU A 97 -3.38 -3.70 2.22
C GLU A 97 -3.17 -2.75 3.41
N ILE A 98 -2.09 -1.98 3.39
CA ILE A 98 -1.86 -0.89 4.37
C ILE A 98 -1.74 0.41 3.60
N TYR A 99 -2.60 1.37 3.92
CA TYR A 99 -2.60 2.66 3.24
C TYR A 99 -1.38 3.48 3.62
N ARG A 100 -1.04 3.58 4.91
CA ARG A 100 0.08 4.38 5.43
C ARG A 100 0.93 3.53 6.35
N ALA A 101 1.86 2.76 5.79
CA ALA A 101 2.85 2.03 6.57
C ALA A 101 4.08 2.92 6.76
N LYS A 102 4.36 3.32 8.00
CA LYS A 102 5.56 4.09 8.35
C LYS A 102 6.74 3.14 8.58
N TYR A 103 7.92 3.59 8.18
CA TYR A 103 9.15 2.83 8.31
C TYR A 103 10.36 3.75 8.42
N PHE A 104 11.45 3.18 8.94
CA PHE A 104 12.74 3.82 9.05
C PHE A 104 13.75 3.09 8.18
N ILE A 105 14.47 3.83 7.33
CA ILE A 105 15.70 3.35 6.72
C ILE A 105 16.87 3.83 7.57
N ARG A 106 17.66 2.90 8.09
CA ARG A 106 18.91 3.21 8.79
C ARG A 106 20.08 2.90 7.89
N LEU A 107 20.91 3.91 7.65
CA LEU A 107 22.10 3.82 6.81
C LEU A 107 23.34 3.68 7.68
N TYR A 108 24.25 2.80 7.29
CA TYR A 108 25.48 2.51 8.01
C TYR A 108 26.68 2.59 7.07
N GLY A 109 27.82 3.03 7.60
CA GLY A 109 29.11 2.84 6.92
C GLY A 109 29.60 1.39 7.02
N ALA A 110 30.75 1.09 6.39
CA ALA A 110 31.34 -0.26 6.31
C ALA A 110 31.30 -1.01 7.65
N GLN A 111 31.85 -0.39 8.70
CA GLN A 111 32.05 -0.99 10.03
C GLN A 111 31.29 -0.25 11.13
N SER A 112 30.38 0.67 10.77
CA SER A 112 29.64 1.45 11.77
C SER A 112 28.51 0.62 12.38
N ILE A 113 28.45 0.59 13.71
CA ILE A 113 27.33 0.01 14.47
C ILE A 113 26.18 1.01 14.57
N ALA A 114 26.50 2.30 14.74
CA ALA A 114 25.48 3.36 14.77
C ALA A 114 25.11 3.80 13.34
N PRO A 115 23.85 4.17 13.09
CA PRO A 115 23.45 4.69 11.79
C PRO A 115 24.06 6.07 11.55
N ILE A 116 24.58 6.31 10.34
CA ILE A 116 25.08 7.63 9.91
C ILE A 116 23.95 8.56 9.46
N LYS A 117 22.80 7.98 9.08
CA LYS A 117 21.58 8.70 8.72
C LYS A 117 20.38 7.79 8.93
N ILE A 118 19.27 8.37 9.39
CA ILE A 118 17.97 7.71 9.52
C ILE A 118 16.99 8.48 8.65
N ILE A 119 16.29 7.78 7.77
CA ILE A 119 15.23 8.33 6.92
C ILE A 119 13.91 7.79 7.46
N GLU A 120 13.05 8.68 7.94
CA GLU A 120 11.66 8.35 8.29
C GLU A 120 10.76 8.57 7.08
N SER A 121 9.93 7.59 6.78
CA SER A 121 9.12 7.56 5.57
C SER A 121 7.85 6.76 5.78
N GLU A 122 6.84 6.99 4.94
CA GLU A 122 5.65 6.16 4.82
C GLU A 122 5.35 5.72 3.37
N THR A 123 4.72 4.56 3.21
CA THR A 123 4.37 4.01 1.90
C THR A 123 3.02 3.32 1.89
N PHE A 124 2.48 3.13 0.68
CA PHE A 124 1.36 2.22 0.44
C PHE A 124 1.89 0.80 0.28
N VAL A 125 1.31 -0.14 1.03
CA VAL A 125 1.58 -1.57 0.96
C VAL A 125 0.44 -2.22 0.16
N PRO A 126 0.66 -2.52 -1.13
CA PRO A 126 -0.30 -3.26 -1.94
C PRO A 126 -0.28 -4.74 -1.56
N ARG A 127 -1.16 -5.52 -2.16
CA ARG A 127 -1.08 -6.98 -2.13
C ARG A 127 0.07 -7.47 -3.01
N GLY A 128 0.80 -8.48 -2.55
CA GLY A 128 1.92 -9.06 -3.29
C GLY A 128 3.22 -8.26 -3.15
N THR A 129 4.07 -8.34 -4.17
CA THR A 129 5.42 -7.73 -4.14
C THR A 129 5.39 -6.27 -4.56
N PHE A 130 6.15 -5.42 -3.86
CA PHE A 130 6.35 -4.01 -4.18
C PHE A 130 7.79 -3.59 -3.87
N ALA A 131 8.20 -2.45 -4.41
CA ALA A 131 9.52 -1.89 -4.16
C ALA A 131 9.43 -0.64 -3.27
N ILE A 132 10.39 -0.52 -2.36
CA ILE A 132 10.70 0.70 -1.64
C ILE A 132 11.87 1.37 -2.36
N PHE A 133 11.72 2.65 -2.65
CA PHE A 133 12.75 3.48 -3.27
C PHE A 133 12.78 4.82 -2.53
N GLU A 134 13.94 5.17 -1.96
CA GLU A 134 14.15 6.43 -1.25
C GLU A 134 15.42 7.11 -1.75
N GLY A 135 15.29 8.36 -2.18
CA GLY A 135 16.38 9.14 -2.77
C GLY A 135 15.90 10.07 -3.88
N PRO A 136 16.81 10.87 -4.44
CA PRO A 136 18.22 11.00 -4.08
C PRO A 136 18.42 11.73 -2.74
N PHE A 137 19.45 11.39 -1.98
CA PHE A 137 19.82 12.07 -0.75
C PHE A 137 21.33 12.15 -0.55
N THR A 138 21.76 13.12 0.27
CA THR A 138 23.14 13.23 0.75
C THR A 138 23.26 12.69 2.18
N THR A 139 24.47 12.39 2.62
CA THR A 139 24.79 11.99 3.99
C THR A 139 25.48 13.12 4.77
N PRO A 140 25.33 13.17 6.10
CA PRO A 140 26.05 14.14 6.93
C PRO A 140 27.57 13.95 6.81
N ASP A 141 28.30 15.07 6.84
CA ASP A 141 29.77 15.12 6.86
C ASP A 141 30.46 14.33 5.73
N GLY A 142 29.78 14.06 4.62
CA GLY A 142 30.33 13.29 3.49
C GLY A 142 30.55 11.80 3.80
N ARG A 143 29.95 11.25 4.86
CA ARG A 143 30.13 9.83 5.21
C ARG A 143 29.50 8.92 4.16
N ILE A 144 30.23 7.89 3.73
CA ILE A 144 29.76 6.96 2.70
C ILE A 144 28.85 5.88 3.33
N PRO A 145 27.55 5.81 2.98
CA PRO A 145 26.67 4.71 3.36
C PRO A 145 26.99 3.48 2.49
N LEU A 146 27.13 2.31 3.10
CA LEU A 146 27.37 1.03 2.39
C LEU A 146 26.34 -0.04 2.72
N ARG A 147 25.58 0.12 3.81
CA ARG A 147 24.55 -0.82 4.23
C ARG A 147 23.29 -0.06 4.63
N ALA A 148 22.14 -0.66 4.39
CA ALA A 148 20.85 -0.15 4.81
C ALA A 148 20.04 -1.26 5.52
N THR A 149 19.26 -0.86 6.51
CA THR A 149 18.19 -1.70 7.09
C THR A 149 16.86 -0.96 6.99
N ILE A 150 15.78 -1.72 6.88
CA ILE A 150 14.41 -1.21 6.90
C ILE A 150 13.72 -1.79 8.13
N GLU A 151 13.14 -0.90 8.94
CA GLU A 151 12.33 -1.30 10.10
C GLU A 151 10.96 -0.63 10.02
N TRP A 152 9.91 -1.42 10.14
CA TRP A 152 8.54 -0.93 10.17
C TRP A 152 8.20 -0.32 11.53
N GLN A 153 7.44 0.77 11.53
CA GLN A 153 6.81 1.26 12.74
C GLN A 153 5.53 0.46 12.97
N GLU A 154 5.60 -0.59 13.81
CA GLU A 154 4.52 -1.56 14.01
C GLU A 154 3.15 -0.91 14.32
N SER A 155 3.12 0.17 15.11
CA SER A 155 1.89 0.89 15.44
C SER A 155 1.20 1.57 14.25
N SER A 156 1.91 1.74 13.13
CA SER A 156 1.36 2.30 11.89
C SER A 156 0.76 1.25 10.95
N LEU A 157 1.01 -0.04 11.18
CA LEU A 157 0.63 -1.12 10.28
C LEU A 157 -0.86 -1.49 10.43
N GLN A 158 -1.73 -0.61 9.96
CA GLN A 158 -3.18 -0.81 9.97
C GLN A 158 -3.64 -1.58 8.74
N TRP A 159 -3.79 -2.89 8.89
CA TRP A 159 -4.27 -3.78 7.85
C TRP A 159 -5.74 -3.54 7.51
N LYS A 160 -6.01 -3.23 6.24
CA LYS A 160 -7.37 -3.08 5.70
C LYS A 160 -7.66 -4.19 4.72
N LYS A 161 -8.78 -4.87 4.90
CA LYS A 161 -9.30 -5.85 3.96
C LYS A 161 -9.56 -5.17 2.61
N SER A 162 -9.11 -5.82 1.54
CA SER A 162 -9.24 -5.35 0.17
C SER A 162 -9.65 -6.51 -0.73
N ASN A 163 -10.93 -6.53 -1.09
CA ASN A 163 -11.51 -7.46 -2.07
C ASN A 163 -11.63 -6.81 -3.46
N LYS A 164 -11.16 -5.57 -3.62
CA LYS A 164 -11.19 -4.88 -4.91
C LYS A 164 -10.31 -5.63 -5.90
N VAL A 165 -10.79 -5.77 -7.13
CA VAL A 165 -9.94 -6.26 -8.22
C VAL A 165 -8.91 -5.18 -8.52
N VAL A 166 -7.62 -5.50 -8.40
CA VAL A 166 -6.56 -4.54 -8.74
C VAL A 166 -6.41 -4.56 -10.27
N PRO A 167 -6.52 -3.38 -10.92
CA PRO A 167 -6.29 -3.27 -12.35
C PRO A 167 -4.91 -3.82 -12.74
N LYS A 168 -4.85 -4.55 -13.86
CA LYS A 168 -3.61 -5.16 -14.33
C LYS A 168 -2.89 -4.22 -15.29
N LEU A 169 -1.59 -4.06 -15.06
CA LEU A 169 -0.67 -3.38 -15.96
C LEU A 169 0.27 -4.41 -16.59
N LYS A 170 0.59 -4.25 -17.86
CA LYS A 170 1.54 -5.10 -18.58
C LYS A 170 2.75 -4.26 -18.97
N VAL A 171 3.94 -4.73 -18.59
CA VAL A 171 5.21 -4.10 -18.98
C VAL A 171 5.83 -4.88 -20.14
N SER A 172 6.27 -4.18 -21.17
CA SER A 172 6.84 -4.77 -22.40
C SER A 172 8.00 -3.94 -22.95
N ASP A 173 8.69 -4.47 -23.97
CA ASP A 173 9.75 -3.80 -24.74
C ASP A 173 10.87 -3.20 -23.89
N LYS A 174 11.34 -3.95 -22.90
CA LYS A 174 12.46 -3.54 -22.03
C LYS A 174 13.75 -3.49 -22.84
N VAL A 175 14.27 -2.29 -23.09
CA VAL A 175 15.54 -2.06 -23.78
C VAL A 175 16.47 -1.27 -22.89
N LEU A 176 17.60 -1.86 -22.51
CA LEU A 176 18.70 -1.18 -21.82
C LEU A 176 19.77 -0.77 -22.84
N SER A 177 20.28 0.45 -22.71
CA SER A 177 21.27 1.01 -23.63
C SER A 177 22.23 1.95 -22.90
N LYS A 178 23.38 2.22 -23.55
CA LYS A 178 24.38 3.22 -23.10
C LYS A 178 24.95 2.95 -21.71
N GLU A 179 25.07 1.68 -21.31
CA GLU A 179 25.57 1.23 -20.00
C GLU A 179 26.96 1.82 -19.66
N ASP A 180 27.84 1.99 -20.66
CA ASP A 180 29.20 2.53 -20.48
C ASP A 180 29.28 4.08 -20.50
N SER A 181 28.14 4.79 -20.58
CA SER A 181 28.13 6.26 -20.61
C SER A 181 27.01 6.85 -19.75
N ASN A 182 25.84 7.08 -20.33
CA ASN A 182 24.64 7.56 -19.65
C ASN A 182 23.56 6.49 -19.77
N PRO A 183 23.52 5.50 -18.86
CA PRO A 183 22.62 4.38 -18.97
C PRO A 183 21.17 4.83 -19.06
N ARG A 184 20.43 4.19 -19.95
CA ARG A 184 19.02 4.48 -20.20
C ARG A 184 18.27 3.20 -20.47
N MET A 185 17.16 3.05 -19.75
CA MET A 185 16.22 1.96 -19.98
C MET A 185 14.91 2.53 -20.51
N GLU A 186 14.40 1.94 -21.58
CA GLU A 186 13.09 2.24 -22.15
C GLU A 186 12.20 1.00 -22.02
N ALA A 187 10.91 1.22 -21.78
CA ALA A 187 9.90 0.17 -21.77
C ALA A 187 8.51 0.78 -22.08
N HIS A 188 7.52 -0.06 -22.31
CA HIS A 188 6.12 0.34 -22.42
C HIS A 188 5.28 -0.25 -21.29
N VAL A 189 4.35 0.54 -20.77
CA VAL A 189 3.34 0.09 -19.81
C VAL A 189 1.97 0.23 -20.43
N GLU A 190 1.26 -0.89 -20.51
CA GLU A 190 -0.08 -0.99 -21.09
C GLU A 190 -1.11 -1.25 -19.99
N ASN A 191 -2.22 -0.52 -20.02
CA ASN A 191 -3.39 -0.82 -19.22
C ASN A 191 -4.25 -1.88 -19.90
N VAL A 192 -4.14 -3.12 -19.45
CA VAL A 192 -4.92 -4.25 -19.98
C VAL A 192 -6.27 -4.42 -19.28
N SER A 193 -6.66 -3.47 -18.43
CA SER A 193 -7.94 -3.46 -17.72
C SER A 193 -8.98 -2.56 -18.43
N LEU A 194 -10.22 -2.64 -17.97
CA LEU A 194 -11.35 -1.82 -18.47
C LEU A 194 -11.50 -0.49 -17.73
N ASP A 195 -10.74 -0.28 -16.66
CA ASP A 195 -10.80 0.91 -15.82
C ASP A 195 -9.68 1.88 -16.19
N ILE A 196 -9.91 3.19 -16.00
CA ILE A 196 -8.82 4.17 -16.02
C ILE A 196 -7.97 3.96 -14.76
N ILE A 197 -6.66 3.78 -14.95
CA ILE A 197 -5.72 3.62 -13.84
C ILE A 197 -5.01 4.95 -13.64
N SER A 198 -4.97 5.44 -12.41
CA SER A 198 -4.27 6.68 -12.05
C SER A 198 -3.22 6.44 -10.98
N ASN A 199 -2.26 7.36 -10.89
CA ASN A 199 -1.20 7.39 -9.89
C ASN A 199 -0.31 6.14 -9.90
N ILE A 200 0.29 5.84 -11.05
CA ILE A 200 1.10 4.63 -11.24
C ILE A 200 2.56 4.96 -10.93
N ASP A 201 3.02 4.45 -9.79
CA ASP A 201 4.40 4.46 -9.34
C ASP A 201 5.16 3.31 -10.01
N ILE A 202 6.29 3.58 -10.64
CA ILE A 202 7.03 2.57 -11.41
C ILE A 202 8.51 2.63 -11.04
N ILE A 203 9.04 1.51 -10.56
CA ILE A 203 10.43 1.39 -10.14
C ILE A 203 11.10 0.29 -10.97
N ALA A 204 12.22 0.64 -11.60
CA ALA A 204 13.11 -0.33 -12.24
C ALA A 204 14.20 -0.74 -11.24
N LEU A 205 14.42 -2.05 -11.12
CA LEU A 205 15.48 -2.67 -10.32
C LEU A 205 16.36 -3.51 -11.25
N LEU A 206 17.66 -3.20 -11.29
CA LEU A 206 18.64 -3.90 -12.09
C LEU A 206 19.49 -4.78 -11.18
N TYR A 207 19.59 -6.06 -11.54
CA TYR A 207 20.27 -7.09 -10.77
C TYR A 207 21.54 -7.55 -11.47
N ASN A 208 22.59 -7.77 -10.69
CA ASN A 208 23.83 -8.38 -11.17
C ASN A 208 23.73 -9.92 -11.16
N ASP A 209 24.84 -10.58 -11.49
CA ASP A 209 24.97 -12.04 -11.52
C ASP A 209 24.78 -12.72 -10.15
N LYS A 210 24.97 -11.98 -9.05
CA LYS A 210 24.74 -12.44 -7.67
C LYS A 210 23.30 -12.27 -7.21
N GLY A 211 22.43 -11.68 -8.04
CA GLY A 211 21.04 -11.40 -7.67
C GLY A 211 20.88 -10.23 -6.70
N THR A 212 21.85 -9.33 -6.59
CA THR A 212 21.74 -8.10 -5.80
C THR A 212 21.39 -6.91 -6.69
N ILE A 213 20.57 -5.99 -6.17
CA ILE A 213 20.23 -4.74 -6.87
C ILE A 213 21.47 -3.84 -6.88
N PHE A 214 21.99 -3.50 -8.07
CA PHE A 214 23.14 -2.59 -8.18
C PHE A 214 22.77 -1.23 -8.79
N ALA A 215 21.59 -1.12 -9.40
CA ALA A 215 21.04 0.14 -9.90
C ALA A 215 19.51 0.11 -9.81
N ALA A 216 18.92 1.27 -9.49
CA ALA A 216 17.48 1.45 -9.47
C ALA A 216 17.11 2.82 -10.04
N SER A 217 15.88 2.96 -10.50
CA SER A 217 15.38 4.25 -10.96
C SER A 217 13.87 4.25 -10.87
N LYS A 218 13.30 5.44 -10.74
CA LYS A 218 11.89 5.64 -10.49
C LYS A 218 11.29 6.59 -11.51
N THR A 219 10.10 6.26 -11.99
CA THR A 219 9.27 7.12 -12.83
C THR A 219 7.80 6.98 -12.44
N PHE A 220 6.94 7.80 -13.04
CA PHE A 220 5.54 7.92 -12.66
C PHE A 220 4.65 8.20 -13.86
N ILE A 221 3.47 7.59 -13.88
CA ILE A 221 2.40 7.87 -14.86
C ILE A 221 1.17 8.40 -14.11
N ASP A 222 0.70 9.58 -14.49
CA ASP A 222 -0.48 10.22 -13.89
C ASP A 222 -1.76 9.40 -14.10
N ASN A 223 -2.03 9.02 -15.34
CA ASN A 223 -3.18 8.20 -15.70
C ASN A 223 -2.92 7.42 -17.00
N LEU A 224 -3.62 6.29 -17.15
CA LEU A 224 -3.58 5.42 -18.31
C LEU A 224 -4.99 4.88 -18.60
N LYS A 225 -5.55 5.21 -19.77
CA LYS A 225 -6.90 4.78 -20.18
C LYS A 225 -6.91 3.28 -20.51
N PRO A 226 -8.10 2.64 -20.56
CA PRO A 226 -8.22 1.25 -20.98
C PRO A 226 -7.58 1.01 -22.35
N GLY A 227 -6.69 0.02 -22.45
CA GLY A 227 -5.94 -0.32 -23.65
C GLY A 227 -4.86 0.69 -24.06
N GLU A 228 -4.65 1.77 -23.30
CA GLU A 228 -3.60 2.74 -23.58
C GLU A 228 -2.23 2.16 -23.19
N SER A 229 -1.24 2.40 -24.05
CA SER A 229 0.16 2.06 -23.81
C SER A 229 0.99 3.34 -23.78
N ALA A 230 1.78 3.52 -22.73
CA ALA A 230 2.62 4.68 -22.54
C ALA A 230 4.11 4.27 -22.45
N PRO A 231 5.01 5.02 -23.12
CA PRO A 231 6.45 4.81 -22.98
C PRO A 231 6.92 5.31 -21.61
N ILE A 232 7.79 4.53 -20.97
CA ILE A 232 8.48 4.89 -19.74
C ILE A 232 9.99 4.85 -19.93
N ILE A 233 10.68 5.76 -19.27
CA ILE A 233 12.13 5.92 -19.40
C ILE A 233 12.74 6.04 -18.01
N PHE A 234 13.79 5.26 -17.78
CA PHE A 234 14.66 5.35 -16.61
C PHE A 234 16.05 5.79 -17.05
N ARG A 235 16.72 6.60 -16.24
CA ARG A 235 18.04 7.13 -16.53
C ARG A 235 18.93 7.09 -15.31
N TRP A 236 20.21 6.83 -15.56
CA TRP A 236 21.27 6.90 -14.58
C TRP A 236 22.32 7.92 -15.03
N PRO A 237 22.80 8.79 -14.14
CA PRO A 237 23.72 9.86 -14.51
C PRO A 237 25.19 9.41 -14.61
N GLU A 238 25.54 8.26 -14.04
CA GLU A 238 26.88 7.67 -14.12
C GLU A 238 26.81 6.31 -14.85
N PRO A 239 27.89 5.91 -15.55
CA PRO A 239 27.98 4.61 -16.20
C PRO A 239 27.90 3.48 -15.16
N PHE A 240 27.41 2.32 -15.58
CA PHE A 240 27.32 1.18 -14.68
C PHE A 240 28.69 0.58 -14.40
N SER A 241 28.97 0.30 -13.13
CA SER A 241 30.16 -0.45 -12.70
C SER A 241 29.99 -1.97 -12.87
N GLU A 242 28.76 -2.43 -13.14
CA GLU A 242 28.37 -3.83 -13.23
C GLU A 242 27.42 -4.06 -14.40
N LYS A 243 27.37 -5.29 -14.91
CA LYS A 243 26.48 -5.66 -16.00
C LYS A 243 25.10 -6.07 -15.47
N ALA A 244 24.03 -5.57 -16.08
CA ALA A 244 22.67 -6.01 -15.79
C ALA A 244 22.42 -7.43 -16.32
N ILE A 245 22.12 -8.38 -15.43
CA ILE A 245 21.74 -9.76 -15.78
C ILE A 245 20.22 -9.91 -15.80
N ASN A 246 19.51 -9.22 -14.91
CA ASN A 246 18.06 -9.22 -14.87
C ASN A 246 17.52 -7.82 -14.57
N ILE A 247 16.36 -7.51 -15.13
CA ILE A 247 15.69 -6.22 -14.94
C ILE A 247 14.22 -6.43 -14.58
N GLU A 248 13.88 -6.06 -13.35
CA GLU A 248 12.53 -6.09 -12.84
C GLU A 248 11.93 -4.67 -12.87
N ILE A 249 10.71 -4.55 -13.39
CA ILE A 249 9.95 -3.29 -13.34
C ILE A 249 8.75 -3.57 -12.47
N ILE A 250 8.73 -2.92 -11.30
CA ILE A 250 7.66 -3.02 -10.32
C ILE A 250 6.70 -1.86 -10.54
N THR A 251 5.46 -2.18 -10.87
CA THR A 251 4.37 -1.20 -10.99
C THR A 251 3.50 -1.23 -9.74
N ARG A 252 3.19 -0.06 -9.18
CA ARG A 252 2.30 0.08 -8.04
C ARG A 252 1.28 1.20 -8.30
N ILE A 253 0.00 0.86 -8.18
CA ILE A 253 -1.09 1.81 -8.30
C ILE A 253 -1.30 2.43 -6.91
N LEU A 254 -1.04 3.73 -6.78
CA LEU A 254 -1.17 4.44 -5.50
C LEU A 254 -2.64 4.81 -5.25
N PRO A 255 -3.10 4.77 -3.99
CA PRO A 255 -4.49 5.09 -3.66
C PRO A 255 -4.91 6.51 -4.07
N ASP A 256 -3.99 7.47 -3.94
CA ASP A 256 -4.20 8.87 -4.29
C ASP A 256 -2.85 9.60 -4.45
N LYS A 257 -2.89 10.88 -4.86
CA LYS A 257 -1.70 11.70 -5.16
C LYS A 257 -0.83 12.03 -3.96
N SER A 258 -1.33 11.93 -2.73
CA SER A 258 -0.55 12.24 -1.52
C SER A 258 0.49 11.18 -1.15
N PHE A 259 0.59 10.12 -1.95
CA PHE A 259 1.67 9.13 -1.91
C PHE A 259 2.79 9.41 -2.93
N ILE A 260 2.58 10.37 -3.83
CA ILE A 260 3.59 10.79 -4.80
C ILE A 260 4.58 11.68 -4.05
N ARG A 261 5.87 11.40 -4.24
CA ARG A 261 6.99 12.14 -3.67
C ARG A 261 7.90 12.62 -4.77
#